data_AF-A0A812ZSE0-F1
#
_entry.id   AF-A0A812ZSE0-F1
#
_cell.length_a   1.000
_cell.length_b   1.000
_cell.length_c   1.000
_cell.angle_alpha   90.00
_cell.angle_beta   90.00
_cell.angle_gamma   90.00
#
_symmetry.space_group_name_H-M   'P 1'
#
loop_
_entity.id
_entity.type
_entity.pdbx_description
1 polymer ?
#
loop_
_entity_poly.entity_id
_entity_poly.type
_entity_poly.pdbx_seq_one_letter_code
_entity_poly.pdbx_strand_id
1 'polypeptide(L)'
;TGSVLLLQRSLTHEALHWELVEWHYVPVSASLDDLIELVTTLEGNETLAKQIAEAGADFYARRVRPEDAYCMALRTLEVSQLPEVTPQMLASRGFARAPGLEALPYTSAKSAPSTLRERIESHLEL
;
A
#
# COMPACT_ATOMS: atom_id res chain seq x y z
N THR A 1 5.11 12.87 -7.46
CA THR A 1 4.42 14.13 -7.82
C THR A 1 4.21 15.07 -6.65
N GLY A 2 4.47 14.69 -5.39
CA GLY A 2 4.28 15.59 -4.24
C GLY A 2 2.82 16.00 -4.02
N SER A 3 1.90 15.30 -4.67
CA SER A 3 0.46 15.56 -4.65
C SER A 3 -0.21 14.63 -3.64
N VAL A 4 -1.32 15.08 -3.07
CA VAL A 4 -2.20 14.22 -2.27
C VAL A 4 -2.88 13.21 -3.20
N LEU A 5 -2.83 11.93 -2.83
CA LEU A 5 -3.59 10.89 -3.51
C LEU A 5 -5.01 10.85 -2.91
N LEU A 6 -6.02 11.10 -3.75
CA LEU A 6 -7.41 10.86 -3.41
C LEU A 6 -7.80 9.48 -3.97
N LEU A 7 -8.15 8.54 -3.10
CA LEU A 7 -8.49 7.18 -3.51
C LEU A 7 -9.96 6.88 -3.24
N GLN A 8 -10.73 6.73 -4.31
CA GLN A 8 -12.14 6.32 -4.19
C GLN A 8 -12.22 4.90 -3.60
N ARG A 9 -13.03 4.75 -2.55
CA ARG A 9 -13.33 3.45 -1.96
C ARG A 9 -14.05 2.58 -2.99
N SER A 10 -13.48 1.41 -3.25
CA SER A 10 -14.03 0.40 -4.13
C SER A 10 -13.96 -0.97 -3.46
N LEU A 11 -14.73 -1.93 -3.95
CA LEU A 11 -14.54 -3.35 -3.58
C LEU A 11 -13.27 -3.93 -4.22
N THR A 12 -12.80 -3.33 -5.31
CA THR A 12 -11.58 -3.75 -6.02
C THR A 12 -10.37 -3.09 -5.39
N HIS A 13 -9.44 -3.90 -4.91
CA HIS A 13 -8.18 -3.42 -4.36
C HIS A 13 -7.01 -4.08 -5.10
N GLU A 14 -5.99 -3.28 -5.39
CA GLU A 14 -4.71 -3.85 -5.82
C GLU A 14 -4.02 -4.50 -4.63
N ALA A 15 -3.16 -5.47 -4.91
CA ALA A 15 -2.45 -6.23 -3.89
C ALA A 15 -1.51 -5.38 -3.03
N LEU A 16 -1.33 -4.08 -3.31
CA LEU A 16 -0.57 -3.13 -2.49
C LEU A 16 -1.44 -2.35 -1.49
N HIS A 17 -2.77 -2.37 -1.67
CA HIS A 17 -3.70 -1.61 -0.82
C HIS A 17 -3.79 -2.14 0.62
N TRP A 18 -3.34 -3.37 0.90
CA TRP A 18 -3.29 -3.90 2.28
C TRP A 18 -2.23 -3.24 3.15
N GLU A 19 -1.18 -2.65 2.57
CA GLU A 19 -0.15 -1.88 3.30
C GLU A 19 -0.42 -0.37 3.25
N LEU A 20 -1.32 0.10 2.38
CA LEU A 20 -1.77 1.48 2.39
C LEU A 20 -2.67 1.70 3.61
N VAL A 21 -2.27 2.64 4.47
CA VAL A 21 -3.09 3.09 5.59
C VAL A 21 -3.57 4.52 5.33
N GLU A 22 -4.69 4.88 5.96
CA GLU A 22 -5.34 6.19 5.89
C GLU A 22 -4.47 7.27 6.52
N TRP A 23 -3.36 7.62 5.83
CA TRP A 23 -2.37 8.70 6.03
C TRP A 23 -1.43 8.81 4.81
N HIS A 24 -1.29 7.73 4.04
CA HIS A 24 -0.58 7.73 2.74
C HIS A 24 -1.45 8.30 1.60
N TYR A 25 -2.75 8.43 1.83
CA TYR A 25 -3.76 8.89 0.88
C TYR A 25 -5.00 9.38 1.65
N VAL A 26 -5.91 10.05 0.95
CA VAL A 26 -7.23 10.41 1.47
C VAL A 26 -8.29 9.52 0.84
N PRO A 27 -9.01 8.71 1.62
CA PRO A 27 -10.12 7.92 1.10
C PRO A 27 -11.28 8.84 0.72
N VAL A 28 -11.84 8.64 -0.47
CA VAL A 28 -13.08 9.29 -0.91
C VAL A 28 -14.18 8.23 -0.93
N SER A 29 -15.40 8.60 -0.56
CA SER A 29 -16.53 7.68 -0.56
C SER A 29 -16.77 7.07 -1.95
N ALA A 30 -17.39 5.90 -1.98
CA ALA A 30 -17.73 5.26 -3.24
C ALA A 30 -18.73 6.11 -4.07
N SER A 31 -19.59 6.88 -3.41
CA SER A 31 -20.57 7.80 -3.99
C SER A 31 -19.98 9.16 -4.39
N LEU A 32 -18.74 9.48 -3.98
CA LEU A 32 -18.08 10.77 -4.16
C LEU A 32 -18.80 11.96 -3.52
N ASP A 33 -19.73 11.71 -2.60
CA ASP A 33 -20.50 12.74 -1.89
C ASP A 33 -19.65 13.58 -0.93
N ASP A 34 -18.58 13.01 -0.40
CA ASP A 34 -17.61 13.66 0.49
C ASP A 34 -16.48 14.38 -0.24
N LEU A 35 -16.36 14.23 -1.57
CA LEU A 35 -15.22 14.71 -2.35
C LEU A 35 -15.00 16.22 -2.20
N ILE A 36 -16.06 17.02 -2.33
CA ILE A 36 -15.95 18.48 -2.28
C ILE A 36 -15.52 18.95 -0.90
N GLU A 37 -16.07 18.35 0.16
CA GLU A 37 -15.71 18.66 1.55
C GLU A 37 -14.25 18.32 1.84
N LEU A 38 -13.79 17.15 1.39
CA LEU A 38 -12.41 16.70 1.56
C LEU A 38 -11.42 17.62 0.83
N VAL A 39 -11.70 17.98 -0.42
CA VAL A 39 -10.84 18.91 -1.19
C VAL A 39 -10.79 20.27 -0.51
N THR A 40 -11.94 20.82 -0.13
CA THR A 40 -12.02 22.13 0.56
C THR A 40 -11.23 22.11 1.88
N THR A 41 -11.30 21.00 2.63
CA THR A 41 -10.55 20.81 3.88
C THR A 41 -9.04 20.80 3.64
N LEU A 42 -8.58 20.12 2.59
CA LEU A 42 -7.16 20.04 2.22
C LEU A 42 -6.63 21.39 1.71
N GLU A 43 -7.42 22.11 0.91
CA GLU A 43 -7.09 23.47 0.45
C GLU A 43 -7.02 24.46 1.62
N GLY A 44 -7.90 24.31 2.61
CA GLY A 44 -7.89 25.12 3.84
C GLY A 44 -6.78 24.73 4.83
N ASN A 45 -6.06 23.62 4.60
CA ASN A 45 -5.04 23.10 5.51
C ASN A 45 -3.83 22.56 4.76
N GLU A 46 -3.02 23.48 4.21
CA GLU A 46 -1.82 23.15 3.44
C GLU A 46 -0.83 22.26 4.21
N THR A 47 -0.72 22.41 5.53
CA THR A 47 0.19 21.60 6.36
C THR A 47 -0.24 20.13 6.36
N LEU A 48 -1.54 19.88 6.56
CA LEU A 48 -2.09 18.53 6.51
C LEU A 48 -1.94 17.92 5.11
N ALA A 49 -2.28 18.68 4.06
CA ALA A 49 -2.14 18.24 2.68
C ALA A 49 -0.69 17.84 2.35
N LYS A 50 0.28 18.65 2.78
CA LYS A 50 1.71 18.35 2.60
C LYS A 50 2.13 17.09 3.34
N GLN A 51 1.73 16.92 4.59
CA GLN A 51 2.07 15.72 5.38
C GLN A 51 1.55 14.44 4.72
N ILE A 52 0.31 14.45 4.23
CA ILE A 52 -0.28 13.30 3.54
C ILE A 52 0.45 13.02 2.23
N ALA A 53 0.75 14.06 1.44
CA ALA A 53 1.47 13.91 0.18
C ALA A 53 2.89 13.34 0.39
N GLU A 54 3.60 13.81 1.42
CA GLU A 54 4.93 13.30 1.78
C GLU A 54 4.85 11.85 2.27
N ALA A 55 3.91 11.53 3.16
CA ALA A 55 3.72 10.17 3.66
C ALA A 55 3.38 9.18 2.54
N GLY A 56 2.50 9.56 1.60
CA GLY A 56 2.19 8.78 0.42
C GLY A 56 3.40 8.56 -0.47
N ALA A 57 4.13 9.63 -0.79
CA ALA A 57 5.35 9.54 -1.60
C ALA A 57 6.40 8.63 -0.96
N ASP A 58 6.63 8.75 0.34
CA ASP A 58 7.56 7.92 1.11
C ASP A 58 7.14 6.45 1.11
N PHE A 59 5.84 6.15 1.24
CA PHE A 59 5.32 4.80 1.17
C PHE A 59 5.62 4.17 -0.20
N TYR A 60 5.22 4.81 -1.29
CA TYR A 60 5.43 4.28 -2.64
C TYR A 60 6.92 4.11 -2.97
N ALA A 61 7.76 5.05 -2.53
CA ALA A 61 9.21 4.97 -2.71
C ALA A 61 9.85 3.77 -1.98
N ARG A 62 9.29 3.35 -0.84
CA ARG A 62 9.84 2.28 0.00
C ARG A 62 9.22 0.91 -0.23
N ARG A 63 7.94 0.85 -0.63
CA ARG A 63 7.12 -0.37 -0.63
C ARG A 63 6.55 -0.77 -1.98
N VAL A 64 6.68 0.07 -2.99
CA VAL A 64 6.17 -0.20 -4.34
C VAL A 64 7.31 -0.12 -5.35
N ARG A 65 8.50 -0.59 -4.96
CA ARG A 65 9.62 -0.77 -5.88
C ARG A 65 9.40 -2.06 -6.69
N PRO A 66 10.01 -2.19 -7.87
CA PRO A 66 9.91 -3.41 -8.65
C PRO A 66 10.23 -4.69 -7.85
N GLU A 67 11.22 -4.63 -6.95
CA GLU A 67 11.62 -5.72 -6.07
C GLU A 67 10.51 -6.14 -5.10
N ASP A 68 9.74 -5.18 -4.59
CA ASP A 68 8.64 -5.43 -3.66
C ASP A 68 7.47 -6.13 -4.40
N ALA A 69 7.20 -5.74 -5.65
CA ALA A 69 6.21 -6.41 -6.50
C ALA A 69 6.59 -7.88 -6.80
N TYR A 70 7.87 -8.17 -7.06
CA TYR A 70 8.34 -9.55 -7.20
C TYR A 70 8.15 -10.35 -5.91
N CYS A 71 8.49 -9.78 -4.75
CA CYS A 71 8.32 -10.45 -3.45
C CYS A 71 6.85 -10.74 -3.15
N MET A 72 5.95 -9.81 -3.46
CA MET A 72 4.51 -10.03 -3.31
C MET A 72 4.02 -11.16 -4.21
N ALA A 73 4.41 -11.18 -5.49
CA ALA A 73 4.02 -12.24 -6.41
C ALA A 73 4.50 -13.63 -5.94
N LEU A 74 5.76 -13.72 -5.45
CA LEU A 74 6.30 -14.96 -4.90
C LEU A 74 5.51 -15.42 -3.66
N ARG A 75 5.22 -14.54 -2.70
CA ARG A 75 4.41 -14.89 -1.52
C ARG A 75 3.00 -15.35 -1.90
N THR A 76 2.38 -14.72 -2.90
CA THR A 76 1.08 -15.17 -3.41
C THR A 76 1.17 -16.60 -3.97
N LEU A 77 2.23 -16.92 -4.72
CA LEU A 77 2.47 -18.27 -5.23
C LEU A 77 2.69 -19.27 -4.08
N GLU A 78 3.48 -18.92 -3.06
CA GLU A 78 3.74 -19.78 -1.89
C GLU A 78 2.46 -20.12 -1.10
N VAL A 79 1.61 -19.12 -0.84
CA VAL A 79 0.37 -19.30 -0.04
C VAL A 79 -0.73 -19.99 -0.84
N SER A 80 -0.74 -19.84 -2.16
CA SER A 80 -1.79 -20.38 -3.03
C SER A 80 -1.83 -21.91 -3.10
N GLN A 81 -0.91 -22.64 -2.45
CA GLN A 81 -0.76 -24.10 -2.54
C GLN A 81 -0.86 -24.59 -4.00
N LEU A 82 -0.42 -23.76 -4.95
CA LEU A 82 -0.42 -24.15 -6.35
C LEU A 82 0.43 -25.42 -6.45
N PRO A 83 -0.03 -26.44 -7.20
CA PRO A 83 0.74 -27.66 -7.39
C PRO A 83 2.15 -27.27 -7.80
N GLU A 84 3.16 -27.88 -7.15
CA GLU A 84 4.60 -27.56 -7.28
C GLU A 84 4.90 -26.86 -8.60
N VAL A 85 5.02 -25.54 -8.54
CA VAL A 85 5.25 -24.74 -9.73
C VAL A 85 6.71 -24.95 -10.12
N THR A 86 6.94 -25.90 -11.03
CA THR A 86 8.30 -26.22 -11.46
C THR A 86 8.90 -25.07 -12.28
N PRO A 87 10.24 -24.89 -12.25
CA PRO A 87 10.92 -23.93 -13.12
C PRO A 87 10.55 -24.08 -14.60
N GLN A 88 10.30 -25.32 -15.05
CA GLN A 88 9.88 -25.65 -16.42
C GLN A 88 8.47 -25.13 -16.74
N MET A 89 7.54 -25.22 -15.79
CA MET A 89 6.18 -24.66 -15.95
C MET A 89 6.22 -23.14 -16.06
N LEU A 90 7.04 -22.46 -15.25
CA LEU A 90 7.23 -21.01 -15.32
C LEU A 90 7.85 -20.59 -16.66
N ALA A 91 8.90 -21.28 -17.10
CA ALA A 91 9.55 -21.03 -18.39
C ALA A 91 8.58 -21.22 -19.56
N SER A 92 7.73 -22.25 -19.52
CA SER A 92 6.72 -22.50 -20.58
C SER A 92 5.66 -21.39 -20.70
N ARG A 93 5.47 -20.60 -19.64
CA ARG A 93 4.56 -19.46 -19.60
C ARG A 93 5.25 -18.12 -19.83
N GLY A 94 6.53 -18.13 -20.23
CA GLY A 94 7.30 -16.93 -20.56
C GLY A 94 7.92 -16.21 -19.35
N PHE A 95 7.88 -16.81 -18.16
CA PHE A 95 8.58 -16.27 -17.00
C PHE A 95 10.06 -16.64 -17.06
N ALA A 96 10.94 -15.66 -16.81
CA ALA A 96 12.38 -15.84 -16.73
C ALA A 96 12.87 -15.60 -15.30
N ARG A 97 14.00 -16.24 -14.94
CA ARG A 97 14.67 -15.97 -13.65
C ARG A 97 15.11 -14.50 -13.64
N ALA A 98 14.65 -13.74 -12.65
CA ALA A 98 15.07 -12.35 -12.49
C ALA A 98 16.60 -12.32 -12.20
N PRO A 99 17.39 -11.58 -12.99
CA PRO A 99 18.83 -11.46 -12.74
C PRO A 99 19.09 -10.80 -11.38
N GLY A 100 19.97 -11.38 -10.55
CA GLY A 100 20.50 -10.72 -9.34
C GLY A 100 19.78 -10.97 -8.01
N LEU A 101 18.77 -11.85 -7.93
CA LEU A 101 18.03 -12.15 -6.69
C LEU A 101 18.67 -13.21 -5.75
N GLU A 102 19.95 -13.56 -5.92
CA GLU A 102 20.58 -14.67 -5.17
C GLU A 102 20.85 -14.36 -3.68
N ALA A 103 20.50 -13.17 -3.17
CA ALA A 103 20.96 -12.68 -1.88
C ALA A 103 19.98 -11.83 -1.06
N LEU A 104 18.66 -12.08 -1.10
CA LEU A 104 17.74 -11.41 -0.17
C LEU A 104 17.52 -12.26 1.10
N PRO A 105 18.14 -11.93 2.25
CA PRO A 105 17.86 -12.60 3.51
C PRO A 105 16.45 -12.23 3.99
N TYR A 106 15.58 -13.22 4.09
CA TYR A 106 14.23 -13.07 4.64
C TYR A 106 14.31 -12.90 6.17
N THR A 107 14.19 -11.66 6.68
CA THR A 107 13.94 -11.43 8.11
C THR A 107 12.47 -11.10 8.33
N SER A 108 11.75 -12.05 8.93
CA SER A 108 10.41 -11.86 9.49
C SER A 108 10.44 -10.81 10.61
N ALA A 109 9.86 -9.64 10.37
CA ALA A 109 9.65 -8.63 11.42
C ALA A 109 8.16 -8.62 11.86
N LYS A 110 7.97 -8.72 13.17
CA LYS A 110 6.70 -8.85 13.89
C LYS A 110 5.87 -7.55 13.93
N SER A 111 4.54 -7.73 13.84
CA SER A 111 3.40 -6.95 14.35
C SER A 111 3.46 -5.40 14.39
N ALA A 112 2.59 -4.74 13.61
CA ALA A 112 2.25 -3.32 13.74
C ALA A 112 1.03 -3.08 14.69
N PRO A 113 0.89 -1.88 15.28
CA PRO A 113 0.08 -1.60 16.47
C PRO A 113 -1.32 -1.01 16.19
N SER A 114 -2.10 -0.85 17.27
CA SER A 114 -3.50 -0.42 17.43
C SER A 114 -4.01 0.70 16.50
N THR A 115 -5.30 0.63 16.18
CA THR A 115 -5.98 1.43 15.15
C THR A 115 -6.08 2.93 15.48
N LEU A 116 -6.14 3.77 14.45
CA LEU A 116 -6.19 5.24 14.52
C LEU A 116 -7.34 5.77 15.38
N ARG A 117 -8.47 5.07 15.40
CA ARG A 117 -9.66 5.41 16.18
C ARG A 117 -9.35 5.48 17.68
N GLU A 118 -8.63 4.49 18.21
CA GLU A 118 -8.22 4.43 19.62
C GLU A 118 -7.23 5.55 19.97
N ARG A 119 -6.42 6.01 19.01
CA ARG A 119 -5.46 7.11 19.22
C ARG A 119 -6.10 8.49 19.11
N ILE A 120 -7.09 8.68 18.24
CA ILE A 120 -7.87 9.92 18.12
C ILE A 120 -8.75 10.12 19.36
N GLU A 121 -9.41 9.07 19.85
CA GLU A 121 -10.23 9.12 21.07
C GLU A 121 -9.37 9.47 22.30
N SER A 122 -8.12 8.99 22.37
CA SER A 122 -7.19 9.33 23.46
C SER A 122 -6.66 10.78 23.47
N HIS A 123 -6.76 11.51 22.36
CA HIS A 123 -6.28 12.89 22.24
C HIS A 123 -7.42 13.93 22.32
N LEU A 124 -8.67 13.47 22.46
CA LEU A 124 -9.87 14.31 22.52
C LEU A 124 -10.55 14.34 23.90
N GLU A 125 -10.10 13.53 24.88
CA GLU A 125 -10.51 13.68 26.28
C GLU A 125 -9.44 14.41 27.11
N LEU A 126 -9.91 15.31 27.98
CA LEU A 126 -9.21 16.26 28.86
C LEU A 126 -8.07 15.68 29.72
#